data_AF-A0A072U0D9-F1
#
_entry.id   AF-A0A072U0D9-F1
#
_cell.length_a   1.000
_cell.length_b   1.000
_cell.length_c   1.000
_cell.angle_alpha   90.00
_cell.angle_beta   90.00
_cell.angle_gamma   90.00
#
_symmetry.space_group_name_H-M   'P 1'
#
loop_
_entity.id
_entity.type
_entity.pdbx_description
1 polymer ?
#
loop_
_entity_poly.entity_id
_entity_poly.type
_entity_poly.pdbx_seq_one_letter_code
_entity_poly.pdbx_strand_id
1 'polypeptide(L)'
;MKSLLCVFLLVLVLVEGCWKQEREALIALSWVNIGTDCCEWVGIECNTTTGRVTKIKLQSYNTGSLNYSDFAIFKDLTTLDLSGSGISNCTRTDQGLNNLEVLDLGFNLFYNAISILSCLDGLSSLKSLSLADTSVMVSFHDFQTVLETIPSKLLHLEVLDISYNNLSNEILPSLRGFKSLKELHLSVIGLDSDLHIQGKSML
;
A
#
# COMPACT_ATOMS: atom_id res chain seq x y z
N MET A 1 31.01 36.36 35.75
CA MET A 1 29.70 36.93 35.32
C MET A 1 30.01 37.83 34.14
N LYS A 2 29.55 37.61 32.90
CA LYS A 2 28.36 36.92 32.40
C LYS A 2 28.70 36.17 31.11
N SER A 3 28.09 34.99 30.99
CA SER A 3 28.05 34.12 29.82
C SER A 3 27.71 34.89 28.54
N LEU A 4 28.58 34.79 27.53
CA LEU A 4 28.19 35.05 26.14
C LEU A 4 27.55 33.76 25.63
N LEU A 5 26.28 33.59 25.99
CA LEU A 5 25.38 32.64 25.40
C LEU A 5 25.23 33.08 23.94
N CYS A 6 26.16 32.67 23.07
CA CYS A 6 25.96 32.75 21.63
C CYS A 6 24.81 31.80 21.34
N VAL A 7 23.63 32.40 21.32
CA VAL A 7 22.35 31.93 20.81
C VAL A 7 22.61 30.79 19.84
N PHE A 8 22.33 29.56 20.27
CA PHE A 8 21.93 28.52 19.35
C PHE A 8 20.85 29.18 18.51
N LEU A 9 21.20 29.50 17.26
CA LEU A 9 20.22 29.70 16.22
C LEU A 9 19.38 28.42 16.27
N LEU A 10 18.25 28.50 16.97
CA LEU A 10 17.00 27.92 16.48
C LEU A 10 16.84 28.56 15.10
N VAL A 11 17.59 28.03 14.14
CA VAL A 11 17.11 27.97 12.78
C VAL A 11 15.81 27.19 12.99
N LEU A 12 14.71 27.93 13.08
CA LEU A 12 13.47 27.49 12.48
C LEU A 12 13.90 27.16 11.05
N VAL A 13 14.42 25.96 10.84
CA VAL A 13 14.47 25.36 9.53
C VAL A 13 12.99 25.21 9.27
N LEU A 14 12.41 26.25 8.66
CA LEU A 14 11.19 26.10 7.93
C LEU A 14 11.53 24.97 6.98
N VAL A 15 11.08 23.76 7.32
CA VAL A 15 11.18 22.63 6.43
C VAL A 15 10.17 22.97 5.35
N GLU A 16 10.56 23.81 4.39
CA GLU A 16 9.72 24.26 3.27
C GLU A 16 9.58 23.14 2.23
N GLY A 17 9.33 21.94 2.75
CA GLY A 17 8.95 20.77 2.00
C GLY A 17 9.77 19.54 2.22
N CYS A 18 9.53 18.58 1.33
CA CYS A 18 10.13 17.27 1.46
C CYS A 18 11.65 17.26 1.19
N TRP A 19 12.29 16.17 1.59
CA TRP A 19 13.71 15.98 1.35
C TRP A 19 14.03 15.98 -0.15
N LYS A 20 15.14 16.63 -0.52
CA LYS A 20 15.56 16.81 -1.92
C LYS A 20 15.62 15.48 -2.68
N GLN A 21 16.13 14.42 -2.07
CA GLN A 21 16.25 13.11 -2.70
C GLN A 21 14.88 12.43 -2.89
N GLU A 22 13.98 12.56 -1.92
CA GLU A 22 12.61 12.05 -2.02
C GLU A 22 11.85 12.82 -3.12
N ARG A 23 12.02 14.14 -3.20
CA ARG A 23 11.50 14.98 -4.29
C ARG A 23 11.97 14.52 -5.67
N GLU A 24 13.28 14.33 -5.84
CA GLU A 24 13.86 13.90 -7.12
C GLU A 24 13.34 12.52 -7.53
N ALA A 25 13.18 11.60 -6.58
CA ALA A 25 12.60 10.29 -6.83
C ALA A 25 11.12 10.35 -7.22
N LEU A 26 10.32 11.24 -6.60
CA LEU A 26 8.92 11.44 -7.01
C LEU A 26 8.81 11.99 -8.43
N ILE A 27 9.71 12.89 -8.85
CA ILE A 27 9.76 13.37 -10.24
C ILE A 27 10.07 12.22 -11.20
N ALA A 28 11.00 11.32 -10.84
CA ALA A 28 11.30 10.14 -11.64
C ALA A 28 10.09 9.19 -11.75
N LEU A 29 9.21 9.16 -10.75
CA LEU A 29 7.94 8.43 -10.75
C LEU A 29 6.79 9.17 -11.45
N SER A 30 7.07 10.16 -12.30
CA SER A 30 6.11 10.91 -13.12
C SER A 30 5.26 11.96 -12.39
N TRP A 31 5.62 12.40 -11.18
CA TRP A 31 5.03 13.63 -10.64
C TRP A 31 5.54 14.85 -11.41
N VAL A 32 4.61 15.67 -11.88
CA VAL A 32 4.92 16.93 -12.56
C VAL A 32 5.42 17.95 -11.53
N ASN A 33 6.44 18.72 -11.89
CA ASN A 33 7.04 19.76 -11.07
C ASN A 33 6.06 20.94 -10.85
N ILE A 34 5.11 20.76 -9.92
CA ILE A 34 4.06 21.76 -9.61
C ILE A 34 4.56 22.80 -8.58
N GLY A 35 5.70 22.55 -7.92
CA GLY A 35 6.26 23.46 -6.92
C GLY A 35 7.59 22.98 -6.33
N THR A 36 8.17 23.78 -5.44
CA THR A 36 9.40 23.43 -4.71
C THR A 36 9.12 22.40 -3.61
N ASP A 37 7.99 22.51 -2.91
CA ASP A 37 7.56 21.59 -1.88
C ASP A 37 6.78 20.42 -2.48
N CYS A 38 7.30 19.19 -2.36
CA CYS A 38 6.57 18.00 -2.81
C CYS A 38 5.49 17.50 -1.84
N CYS A 39 5.48 17.97 -0.59
CA CYS A 39 4.43 17.68 0.38
C CYS A 39 3.10 18.34 0.01
N GLU A 40 3.11 19.33 -0.89
CA GLU A 40 1.90 19.94 -1.46
C GLU A 40 1.41 19.22 -2.72
N TRP A 41 2.15 18.23 -3.22
CA TRP A 41 1.76 17.54 -4.44
C TRP A 41 0.58 16.61 -4.19
N VAL A 42 -0.34 16.58 -5.16
CA VAL A 42 -1.49 15.68 -5.11
C VAL A 42 -1.00 14.24 -4.95
N GLY A 43 -1.53 13.56 -3.93
CA GLY A 43 -1.20 12.18 -3.62
C GLY A 43 0.06 12.00 -2.77
N ILE A 44 0.73 13.06 -2.32
CA ILE A 44 1.86 12.99 -1.40
C ILE A 44 1.43 13.46 -0.02
N GLU A 45 1.83 12.73 1.03
CA GLU A 45 1.75 13.25 2.41
C GLU A 45 3.10 13.07 3.11
N CYS A 46 3.49 14.11 3.84
CA CYS A 46 4.73 14.14 4.59
C CYS A 46 4.48 14.22 6.10
N ASN A 47 5.45 13.74 6.86
CA ASN A 47 5.55 14.10 8.28
C ASN A 47 5.88 15.60 8.40
N THR A 48 5.01 16.35 9.07
CA THR A 48 5.12 17.82 9.19
C THR A 48 6.31 18.30 10.02
N THR A 49 6.90 17.42 10.83
CA THR A 49 8.07 17.74 11.66
C THR A 49 9.38 17.42 10.94
N THR A 50 9.44 16.32 10.19
CA THR A 50 10.68 15.83 9.57
C THR A 50 10.79 16.15 8.08
N GLY A 51 9.67 16.50 7.42
CA GLY A 51 9.59 16.66 5.97
C GLY A 51 9.76 15.35 5.19
N ARG A 52 9.63 14.19 5.83
CA ARG A 52 9.79 12.88 5.17
C ARG A 52 8.47 12.45 4.55
N VAL A 53 8.53 11.90 3.35
CA VAL A 53 7.35 11.34 2.67
C VAL A 53 6.88 10.09 3.41
N THR A 54 5.62 10.10 3.81
CA THR A 54 4.96 9.03 4.58
C THR A 54 3.86 8.31 3.77
N LYS A 55 3.28 8.99 2.79
CA LYS A 55 2.29 8.43 1.87
C LYS A 55 2.55 8.84 0.43
N ILE A 56 2.39 7.88 -0.47
CA ILE A 56 2.41 8.09 -1.92
C ILE A 56 1.16 7.44 -2.52
N LYS A 57 0.38 8.22 -3.27
CA LYS A 57 -0.71 7.75 -4.14
C LYS A 57 -0.30 7.92 -5.59
N LEU A 58 0.06 6.82 -6.23
CA LEU A 58 0.36 6.77 -7.66
C LEU A 58 -0.96 6.74 -8.46
N GLN A 59 -1.09 7.64 -9.44
CA GLN A 59 -2.28 7.70 -10.30
C GLN A 59 -2.11 6.98 -11.64
N SER A 60 -0.87 6.69 -12.07
CA SER A 60 -0.60 5.96 -13.32
C SER A 60 0.81 5.41 -13.31
N TYR A 61 0.98 4.12 -13.61
CA TYR A 61 2.29 3.50 -13.79
C TYR A 61 2.41 2.93 -15.21
N ASN A 62 3.19 3.62 -16.04
CA ASN A 62 3.15 3.43 -17.51
C ASN A 62 3.65 2.07 -18.01
N THR A 63 4.35 1.28 -17.19
CA THR A 63 4.99 0.03 -17.63
C THR A 63 4.23 -1.23 -17.24
N GLY A 64 3.20 -1.11 -16.39
CA GLY A 64 2.47 -2.24 -15.82
C GLY A 64 3.29 -3.15 -14.88
N SER A 65 4.59 -2.87 -14.68
CA SER A 65 5.50 -3.68 -13.87
C SER A 65 6.20 -2.87 -12.80
N LEU A 66 5.68 -2.90 -11.58
CA LEU A 66 6.19 -2.10 -10.47
C LEU A 66 7.52 -2.66 -9.93
N ASN A 67 8.52 -1.81 -9.76
CA ASN A 67 9.76 -2.17 -9.07
C ASN A 67 9.83 -1.51 -7.70
N TYR A 68 9.81 -2.29 -6.63
CA TYR A 68 9.86 -1.73 -5.27
C TYR A 68 11.18 -1.03 -4.92
N SER A 69 12.23 -1.29 -5.69
CA SER A 69 13.50 -0.56 -5.57
C SER A 69 13.33 0.94 -5.85
N ASP A 70 12.34 1.32 -6.67
CA ASP A 70 12.04 2.73 -6.97
C ASP A 70 11.59 3.49 -5.71
N PHE A 71 11.08 2.77 -4.71
CA PHE A 71 10.64 3.34 -3.43
C PHE A 71 11.68 3.22 -2.32
N ALA A 72 12.86 2.65 -2.60
CA ALA A 72 13.88 2.39 -1.59
C ALA A 72 14.39 3.68 -0.91
N ILE A 73 14.24 4.85 -1.54
CA ILE A 73 14.63 6.14 -0.99
C ILE A 73 13.70 6.62 0.13
N PHE A 74 12.41 6.24 0.09
CA PHE A 74 11.39 6.71 1.03
C PHE A 74 11.40 5.84 2.29
N LYS A 75 12.38 6.07 3.18
CA LYS A 75 12.56 5.22 4.38
C LYS A 75 11.41 5.29 5.38
N ASP A 76 10.60 6.34 5.34
CA ASP A 76 9.51 6.57 6.30
C ASP A 76 8.13 6.33 5.64
N LEU A 77 8.11 5.76 4.43
CA LEU A 77 6.90 5.44 3.70
C LEU A 77 6.13 4.34 4.42
N THR A 78 4.93 4.68 4.90
CA THR A 78 4.02 3.74 5.58
C THR A 78 2.79 3.42 4.74
N THR A 79 2.41 4.30 3.81
CA THR A 79 1.24 4.11 2.94
C THR A 79 1.62 4.23 1.47
N LEU A 80 1.26 3.22 0.69
CA LEU A 80 1.42 3.20 -0.76
C LEU A 80 0.09 2.84 -1.40
N ASP A 81 -0.53 3.81 -2.05
CA ASP A 81 -1.76 3.65 -2.80
C ASP A 81 -1.42 3.56 -4.29
N LEU A 82 -1.66 2.39 -4.87
CA LEU A 82 -1.43 2.06 -6.27
C LEU A 82 -2.73 1.72 -6.98
N SER A 83 -3.87 2.12 -6.39
CA SER A 83 -5.18 1.82 -6.94
C SER A 83 -5.31 2.36 -8.37
N GLY A 84 -5.81 1.55 -9.30
CA GLY A 84 -6.05 1.99 -10.68
C GLY A 84 -4.78 2.32 -11.48
N SER A 85 -3.60 1.88 -11.05
CA SER A 85 -2.32 2.25 -11.67
C SER A 85 -1.91 1.37 -12.87
N GLY A 86 -2.74 0.40 -13.26
CA GLY A 86 -2.47 -0.51 -14.39
C GLY A 86 -1.39 -1.56 -14.10
N ILE A 87 -1.14 -1.86 -12.83
CA ILE A 87 -0.13 -2.84 -12.40
C ILE A 87 -0.59 -4.25 -12.76
N SER A 88 0.32 -5.05 -13.30
CA SER A 88 0.10 -6.44 -13.69
C SER A 88 1.10 -7.40 -13.05
N ASN A 89 2.23 -6.89 -12.56
CA ASN A 89 3.21 -7.63 -11.78
C ASN A 89 4.06 -6.67 -10.93
N CYS A 90 4.72 -7.22 -9.92
CA CYS A 90 5.72 -6.51 -9.13
C CYS A 90 7.02 -7.29 -9.07
N THR A 91 8.13 -6.55 -9.08
CA THR A 91 9.47 -7.06 -8.82
C THR A 91 9.98 -6.49 -7.51
N ARG A 92 10.43 -7.36 -6.61
CA ARG A 92 11.07 -6.99 -5.36
C ARG A 92 12.57 -7.29 -5.43
N THR A 93 13.37 -6.30 -5.05
CA THR A 93 14.72 -6.54 -4.54
C THR A 93 14.65 -6.41 -3.01
N ASP A 94 15.66 -6.88 -2.27
CA ASP A 94 15.70 -6.78 -0.80
C ASP A 94 15.66 -5.33 -0.27
N GLN A 95 15.49 -4.34 -1.15
CA GLN A 95 15.49 -2.92 -0.87
C GLN A 95 14.10 -2.32 -1.08
N GLY A 96 13.58 -1.66 -0.05
CA GLY A 96 12.37 -0.83 -0.13
C GLY A 96 11.17 -1.36 0.64
N LEU A 97 10.30 -0.43 1.05
CA LEU A 97 9.00 -0.69 1.69
C LEU A 97 9.04 -1.47 3.03
N ASN A 98 10.16 -1.44 3.74
CA ASN A 98 10.33 -2.17 5.01
C ASN A 98 9.37 -1.71 6.12
N ASN A 99 8.94 -0.45 6.05
CA ASN A 99 8.02 0.17 7.02
C ASN A 99 6.59 0.30 6.47
N LEU A 100 6.29 -0.34 5.34
CA LEU A 100 4.97 -0.22 4.72
C LEU A 100 3.91 -0.94 5.55
N GLU A 101 2.89 -0.20 5.96
CA GLU A 101 1.77 -0.69 6.78
C GLU A 101 0.47 -0.76 5.97
N VAL A 102 0.30 0.12 4.98
CA VAL A 102 -0.91 0.22 4.16
C VAL A 102 -0.53 0.11 2.69
N LEU A 103 -1.14 -0.85 2.00
CA LEU A 103 -0.99 -1.06 0.56
C LEU A 103 -2.36 -1.17 -0.11
N ASP A 104 -2.60 -0.33 -1.11
CA ASP A 104 -3.78 -0.44 -1.97
C ASP A 104 -3.35 -0.88 -3.38
N LEU A 105 -3.73 -2.11 -3.75
CA LEU A 105 -3.53 -2.68 -5.08
C LEU A 105 -4.85 -2.83 -5.85
N GLY A 106 -5.94 -2.21 -5.38
CA GLY A 106 -7.24 -2.36 -6.01
C GLY A 106 -7.28 -1.82 -7.45
N PHE A 107 -8.25 -2.28 -8.24
CA PHE A 107 -8.49 -1.82 -9.61
C PHE A 107 -7.24 -1.94 -10.53
N ASN A 108 -6.40 -2.96 -10.31
CA ASN A 108 -5.22 -3.24 -11.13
C ASN A 108 -5.45 -4.44 -12.08
N LEU A 109 -4.51 -4.66 -13.00
CA LEU A 109 -4.64 -5.58 -14.14
C LEU A 109 -3.89 -6.90 -13.90
N PHE A 110 -4.09 -7.52 -12.74
CA PHE A 110 -3.47 -8.82 -12.43
C PHE A 110 -4.14 -9.95 -13.22
N TYR A 111 -3.36 -10.96 -13.62
CA TYR A 111 -3.88 -12.05 -14.48
C TYR A 111 -3.94 -13.41 -13.77
N ASN A 112 -3.20 -13.57 -12.67
CA ASN A 112 -3.09 -14.85 -11.96
C ASN A 112 -2.61 -14.65 -10.51
N ALA A 113 -2.69 -15.71 -9.70
CA ALA A 113 -2.29 -15.67 -8.30
C ALA A 113 -0.82 -15.26 -8.12
N ILE A 114 0.07 -15.73 -8.99
CA ILE A 114 1.52 -15.47 -8.93
C ILE A 114 1.80 -13.96 -8.99
N SER A 115 1.12 -13.25 -9.89
CA SER A 115 1.31 -11.80 -10.07
C SER A 115 0.90 -10.97 -8.86
N ILE A 116 -0.19 -11.35 -8.18
CA ILE A 116 -0.61 -10.68 -6.93
C ILE A 116 0.37 -11.04 -5.81
N LEU A 117 0.70 -12.31 -5.67
CA LEU A 117 1.57 -12.80 -4.59
C LEU A 117 3.00 -12.24 -4.69
N SER A 118 3.50 -11.93 -5.89
CA SER A 118 4.80 -11.27 -6.07
C SER A 118 4.79 -9.83 -5.55
N CYS A 119 3.66 -9.13 -5.63
CA CYS A 119 3.49 -7.79 -5.05
C CYS A 119 3.42 -7.79 -3.52
N LEU A 120 3.03 -8.90 -2.89
CA LEU A 120 2.91 -9.01 -1.44
C LEU A 120 4.14 -9.62 -0.77
N ASP A 121 5.10 -10.09 -1.55
CA ASP A 121 6.25 -10.80 -1.03
C ASP A 121 7.16 -9.88 -0.20
N GLY A 122 7.58 -10.35 0.98
CA GLY A 122 8.47 -9.60 1.88
C GLY A 122 7.86 -8.37 2.56
N LEU A 123 6.55 -8.12 2.44
CA LEU A 123 5.86 -6.99 3.07
C LEU A 123 5.30 -7.35 4.46
N SER A 124 6.16 -7.87 5.35
CA SER A 124 5.74 -8.44 6.64
C SER A 124 5.17 -7.41 7.64
N SER A 125 5.38 -6.12 7.41
CA SER A 125 4.87 -5.02 8.24
C SER A 125 3.43 -4.60 7.90
N LEU A 126 2.84 -5.15 6.83
CA LEU A 126 1.49 -4.76 6.39
C LEU A 126 0.42 -5.04 7.43
N LYS A 127 -0.42 -4.03 7.65
CA LYS A 127 -1.61 -4.04 8.50
C LYS A 127 -2.90 -3.85 7.71
N SER A 128 -2.84 -3.15 6.58
CA SER A 128 -3.98 -2.92 5.70
C SER A 128 -3.65 -3.26 4.26
N LEU A 129 -4.48 -4.08 3.64
CA LEU A 129 -4.35 -4.48 2.24
C LEU A 129 -5.69 -4.35 1.52
N SER A 130 -5.69 -3.64 0.39
CA SER A 130 -6.80 -3.67 -0.57
C SER A 130 -6.40 -4.45 -1.82
N LEU A 131 -7.24 -5.40 -2.20
CA LEU A 131 -7.25 -6.15 -3.45
C LEU A 131 -8.62 -6.00 -4.14
N ALA A 132 -9.30 -4.88 -3.90
CA ALA A 132 -10.62 -4.61 -4.45
C ALA A 132 -10.59 -4.61 -5.99
N ASP A 133 -11.57 -5.24 -6.62
CA ASP A 133 -11.69 -5.30 -8.09
C ASP A 133 -10.40 -5.74 -8.81
N THR A 134 -9.74 -6.78 -8.30
CA THR A 134 -8.55 -7.38 -8.95
C THR A 134 -8.90 -8.64 -9.75
N SER A 135 -10.13 -9.17 -9.60
CA SER A 135 -10.55 -10.42 -10.21
C SER A 135 -11.21 -10.30 -11.58
N VAL A 136 -11.28 -9.12 -12.20
CA VAL A 136 -11.84 -8.98 -13.56
C VAL A 136 -11.08 -9.87 -14.55
N MET A 137 -9.78 -10.03 -14.33
CA MET A 137 -8.89 -10.84 -15.16
C MET A 137 -8.36 -12.09 -14.45
N VAL A 138 -8.45 -12.15 -13.12
CA VAL A 138 -8.00 -13.28 -12.30
C VAL A 138 -9.13 -14.29 -12.12
N SER A 139 -8.84 -15.58 -12.30
CA SER A 139 -9.83 -16.63 -12.07
C SER A 139 -10.23 -16.74 -10.59
N PHE A 140 -11.43 -17.27 -10.32
CA PHE A 140 -11.85 -17.55 -8.93
C PHE A 140 -10.82 -18.42 -8.20
N HIS A 141 -10.31 -19.47 -8.85
CA HIS A 141 -9.34 -20.38 -8.26
C HIS A 141 -7.98 -19.71 -7.95
N ASP A 142 -7.52 -18.83 -8.84
CA ASP A 142 -6.32 -18.02 -8.57
C ASP A 142 -6.55 -17.10 -7.36
N PHE A 143 -7.69 -16.42 -7.30
CA PHE A 143 -8.00 -15.53 -6.18
C PHE A 143 -8.15 -16.29 -4.86
N GLN A 144 -8.73 -17.49 -4.89
CA GLN A 144 -8.74 -18.41 -3.76
C GLN A 144 -7.33 -18.79 -3.31
N THR A 145 -6.44 -19.12 -4.25
CA THR A 145 -5.03 -19.42 -3.96
C THR A 145 -4.34 -18.24 -3.27
N VAL A 146 -4.63 -17.02 -3.70
CA VAL A 146 -4.14 -15.79 -3.05
C VAL A 146 -4.60 -15.74 -1.59
N LEU A 147 -5.89 -15.92 -1.33
CA LEU A 147 -6.45 -15.84 0.02
C LEU A 147 -6.03 -16.99 0.95
N GLU A 148 -5.67 -18.15 0.40
CA GLU A 148 -5.08 -19.26 1.17
C GLU A 148 -3.61 -18.98 1.53
N THR A 149 -2.91 -18.21 0.70
CA THR A 149 -1.47 -17.94 0.86
C THR A 149 -1.18 -16.74 1.77
N ILE A 150 -1.89 -15.63 1.58
CA ILE A 150 -1.66 -14.36 2.29
C ILE A 150 -1.58 -14.51 3.82
N PRO A 151 -2.44 -15.28 4.49
CA PRO A 151 -2.41 -15.41 5.95
C PRO A 151 -1.08 -15.92 6.52
N SER A 152 -0.31 -16.68 5.74
CA SER A 152 1.01 -17.16 6.14
C SER A 152 2.13 -16.14 5.95
N LYS A 153 1.93 -15.15 5.06
CA LYS A 153 2.90 -14.09 4.74
C LYS A 153 2.67 -12.81 5.54
N LEU A 154 1.41 -12.41 5.71
CA LEU A 154 1.00 -11.15 6.32
C LEU A 154 0.37 -11.41 7.70
N LEU A 155 1.22 -11.80 8.66
CA LEU A 155 0.80 -12.25 9.99
C LEU A 155 0.11 -11.16 10.82
N HIS A 156 0.35 -9.89 10.49
CA HIS A 156 -0.17 -8.72 11.21
C HIS A 156 -1.30 -8.01 10.46
N LEU A 157 -1.85 -8.61 9.41
CA LEU A 157 -2.91 -7.98 8.62
C LEU A 157 -4.19 -7.81 9.45
N GLU A 158 -4.63 -6.57 9.61
CA GLU A 158 -5.78 -6.15 10.41
C GLU A 158 -6.98 -5.74 9.55
N VAL A 159 -6.73 -5.14 8.38
CA VAL A 159 -7.76 -4.70 7.43
C VAL A 159 -7.51 -5.37 6.08
N LEU A 160 -8.56 -5.99 5.54
CA LEU A 160 -8.53 -6.61 4.23
C LEU A 160 -9.75 -6.15 3.43
N ASP A 161 -9.51 -5.52 2.28
CA ASP A 161 -10.56 -5.21 1.31
C ASP A 161 -10.42 -6.14 0.10
N ILE A 162 -11.46 -6.94 -0.13
CA ILE A 162 -11.61 -7.80 -1.33
C ILE A 162 -12.94 -7.54 -2.02
N SER A 163 -13.50 -6.35 -1.82
CA SER A 163 -14.73 -5.89 -2.46
C SER A 163 -14.62 -5.95 -4.00
N TYR A 164 -15.76 -6.01 -4.68
CA TYR A 164 -15.85 -6.00 -6.14
C TYR A 164 -15.13 -7.15 -6.86
N ASN A 165 -14.73 -8.20 -6.13
CA ASN A 165 -14.22 -9.42 -6.74
C ASN A 165 -15.36 -10.42 -6.96
N ASN A 166 -15.22 -11.26 -7.98
CA ASN A 166 -16.14 -12.36 -8.25
C ASN A 166 -15.91 -13.50 -7.26
N LEU A 167 -16.44 -13.37 -6.04
CA LEU A 167 -16.34 -14.40 -5.01
C LEU A 167 -17.64 -15.21 -4.88
N SER A 168 -17.49 -16.40 -4.33
CA SER A 168 -18.56 -17.30 -3.92
C SER A 168 -18.36 -17.71 -2.47
N ASN A 169 -19.36 -18.39 -1.88
CA ASN A 169 -19.25 -18.91 -0.52
C ASN A 169 -18.08 -19.90 -0.32
N GLU A 170 -17.50 -20.43 -1.41
CA GLU A 170 -16.33 -21.32 -1.36
C GLU A 170 -15.06 -20.60 -0.85
N ILE A 171 -15.03 -19.27 -0.78
CA ILE A 171 -13.89 -18.50 -0.24
C ILE A 171 -13.84 -18.48 1.29
N LEU A 172 -14.94 -18.82 1.96
CA LEU A 172 -15.09 -18.75 3.41
C LEU A 172 -14.02 -19.55 4.19
N PRO A 173 -13.62 -20.77 3.78
CA PRO A 173 -12.56 -21.51 4.46
C PRO A 173 -11.22 -20.77 4.40
N SER A 174 -10.90 -20.12 3.29
CA SER A 174 -9.65 -19.37 3.09
C SER A 174 -9.55 -18.18 4.06
N LEU A 175 -10.67 -17.54 4.39
CA LEU A 175 -10.73 -16.42 5.34
C LEU A 175 -10.40 -16.81 6.80
N ARG A 176 -10.45 -18.12 7.15
CA ARG A 176 -10.12 -18.60 8.51
C ARG A 176 -8.64 -18.49 8.85
N GLY A 177 -7.78 -18.37 7.84
CA GLY A 177 -6.33 -18.20 8.04
C GLY A 177 -5.98 -16.86 8.69
N PHE A 178 -6.75 -15.80 8.42
CA PHE A 178 -6.46 -14.44 8.88
C PHE A 178 -6.77 -14.25 10.38
N LYS A 179 -5.77 -14.46 11.23
CA LYS A 179 -5.92 -14.44 12.70
C LYS A 179 -5.95 -13.04 13.32
N SER A 180 -5.32 -12.06 12.65
CA SER A 180 -5.18 -10.69 13.16
C SER A 180 -6.25 -9.71 12.60
N LEU A 181 -7.11 -10.20 11.70
CA LEU A 181 -8.05 -9.38 10.96
C LEU A 181 -9.17 -8.85 11.86
N LYS A 182 -9.34 -7.53 11.84
CA LYS A 182 -10.36 -6.76 12.57
C LYS A 182 -11.48 -6.31 11.64
N GLU A 183 -11.13 -5.94 10.41
CA GLU A 183 -12.03 -5.39 9.40
C GLU A 183 -11.90 -6.17 8.08
N LEU A 184 -13.03 -6.52 7.50
CA LEU A 184 -13.11 -7.24 6.23
C LEU A 184 -14.18 -6.58 5.35
N HIS A 185 -13.76 -6.03 4.22
CA HIS A 185 -14.66 -5.42 3.24
C HIS A 185 -14.96 -6.42 2.12
N LEU A 186 -16.26 -6.62 1.90
CA LEU A 186 -16.84 -7.62 0.98
C LEU A 186 -17.88 -6.98 0.05
N SER A 187 -17.89 -5.66 -0.10
CA SER A 187 -18.95 -4.97 -0.83
C SER A 187 -18.93 -5.37 -2.33
N VAL A 188 -20.10 -5.60 -2.91
CA VAL A 188 -20.33 -6.19 -4.26
C VAL A 188 -19.80 -7.61 -4.40
N ILE A 189 -20.52 -8.58 -3.83
CA ILE A 189 -20.29 -9.99 -4.10
C ILE A 189 -21.62 -10.75 -4.09
N GLY A 190 -21.79 -11.73 -4.98
CA GLY A 190 -22.87 -12.73 -4.96
C GLY A 190 -22.80 -13.71 -3.78
N LEU A 191 -22.35 -13.23 -2.61
CA LEU A 191 -22.42 -13.96 -1.35
C LEU A 191 -23.85 -13.90 -0.85
N ASP A 192 -24.32 -15.02 -0.33
CA ASP A 192 -25.66 -15.11 0.26
C ASP A 192 -25.73 -14.23 1.52
N SER A 193 -26.85 -13.55 1.74
CA SER A 193 -27.03 -12.55 2.81
C SER A 193 -26.94 -13.13 4.23
N ASP A 194 -26.88 -14.46 4.35
CA ASP A 194 -26.83 -15.20 5.62
C ASP A 194 -25.40 -15.49 6.12
N LEU A 195 -24.37 -14.88 5.52
CA LEU A 195 -22.97 -15.11 5.91
C LEU A 195 -22.64 -14.54 7.29
N HIS A 196 -22.53 -15.40 8.30
CA HIS A 196 -22.00 -15.05 9.61
C HIS A 196 -20.52 -15.43 9.72
N ILE A 197 -19.61 -14.48 9.48
CA ILE A 197 -18.19 -14.66 9.81
C ILE A 197 -18.05 -14.39 11.31
N GLN A 198 -17.92 -15.46 12.11
CA GLN A 198 -17.79 -15.35 13.56
C GLN A 198 -16.67 -14.36 13.95
N GLY A 199 -17.05 -13.27 14.61
CA GLY A 199 -16.13 -12.35 15.29
C GLY A 199 -15.49 -11.25 14.44
N LYS A 200 -15.96 -10.96 13.22
CA LYS A 200 -15.42 -9.89 12.38
C LYS A 200 -16.51 -8.90 11.95
N SER A 201 -16.21 -7.60 12.04
CA SER A 201 -17.07 -6.54 11.54
C SER A 201 -17.09 -6.58 10.01
N MET A 202 -18.23 -6.90 9.40
CA MET A 202 -18.46 -6.70 7.96
C MET A 202 -18.90 -5.26 7.72
N LEU A 203 -18.16 -4.53 6.87
CA LEU A 203 -18.48 -3.18 6.44
C LEU A 203 -18.50 -3.11 4.90
#